data_AF-A0A538H2H2-F1
#
_entry.id   AF-A0A538H2H2-F1
#
_cell.length_a   1.000
_cell.length_b   1.000
_cell.length_c   1.000
_cell.angle_alpha   90.00
_cell.angle_beta   90.00
_cell.angle_gamma   90.00
#
_symmetry.space_group_name_H-M   'P 1'
#
loop_
_entity.id
_entity.type
_entity.pdbx_description
1 polymer ?
#
loop_
_entity_poly.entity_id
_entity_poly.type
_entity_poly.pdbx_seq_one_letter_code
_entity_poly.pdbx_strand_id
1 'polypeptide(L)'
;MPSVPCSPRYGRAGRSATRSRRSIATRAGRARTASRSTRGSARTCASAVRSCGPSRARCASAAPSPSGRPGPRWPFRRAASTSSRRGSRRSPSTAKKISGSTSSPTSGWCTASSSFGAIVRQKGIKLVAENRRARHDYHLLDRYEAGLVLVGTEVKSLREGRANLARAYADVRDGEVWLVGAHISTYDQGNIANHDPDRDRKLLLHSREIASLYGKVRERGLTLVPTRLYFKDGRAKVELALARGKERRDKRRDIARREADRQIERALKSRR
;
A
#
# COMPACT_ATOMS: atom_id res chain seq x y z
N MET A 1 -47.15 -9.81 59.25
CA MET A 1 -46.20 -9.00 60.04
C MET A 1 -45.16 -8.39 59.10
N PRO A 2 -44.83 -7.11 59.29
CA PRO A 2 -44.04 -6.25 58.37
C PRO A 2 -42.54 -6.61 58.44
N SER A 3 -41.59 -6.14 57.63
CA SER A 3 -41.30 -4.75 57.23
C SER A 3 -40.16 -4.71 56.19
N VAL A 4 -40.32 -3.87 55.15
CA VAL A 4 -39.22 -3.20 54.41
C VAL A 4 -38.76 -2.01 55.29
N PRO A 5 -37.51 -1.45 55.25
CA PRO A 5 -37.08 -0.56 54.15
C PRO A 5 -35.56 -0.34 53.90
N CYS A 6 -35.30 0.21 52.70
CA CYS A 6 -34.39 1.32 52.30
C CYS A 6 -32.87 1.37 52.54
N SER A 7 -32.18 1.72 51.44
CA SER A 7 -30.82 2.27 51.30
C SER A 7 -30.64 3.70 51.86
N PRO A 8 -29.38 4.16 52.02
CA PRO A 8 -29.00 5.51 51.55
C PRO A 8 -27.62 5.54 50.84
N ARG A 9 -27.53 6.09 49.62
CA ARG A 9 -26.99 7.43 49.27
C ARG A 9 -25.59 7.76 49.82
N TYR A 10 -24.57 7.70 48.94
CA TYR A 10 -23.30 8.40 49.13
C TYR A 10 -23.45 9.89 48.78
N GLY A 11 -23.13 10.73 49.76
CA GLY A 11 -23.19 12.19 49.70
C GLY A 11 -21.90 12.84 49.18
N ARG A 12 -22.10 14.01 48.59
CA ARG A 12 -21.15 14.97 48.01
C ARG A 12 -20.54 15.83 49.13
N ALA A 13 -19.23 16.10 49.09
CA ALA A 13 -18.65 17.23 49.81
C ALA A 13 -17.41 17.77 49.07
N GLY A 14 -17.54 18.99 48.54
CA GLY A 14 -16.41 19.82 48.14
C GLY A 14 -15.89 20.62 49.33
N ARG A 15 -14.60 20.96 49.32
CA ARG A 15 -14.05 22.06 50.12
C ARG A 15 -13.02 22.82 49.28
N SER A 16 -13.37 24.06 48.99
CA SER A 16 -12.51 25.16 48.63
C SER A 16 -11.66 25.58 49.83
N ALA A 17 -10.39 25.90 49.61
CA ALA A 17 -9.61 26.71 50.54
C ALA A 17 -8.69 27.64 49.75
N THR A 18 -8.98 28.92 49.91
CA THR A 18 -8.34 30.09 49.34
C THR A 18 -7.08 30.50 50.13
N ARG A 19 -6.18 31.20 49.42
CA ARG A 19 -5.40 32.37 49.90
C ARG A 19 -4.17 32.10 50.77
N SER A 20 -3.00 32.46 50.25
CA SER A 20 -2.09 33.43 50.90
C SER A 20 -0.88 33.73 50.01
N ARG A 21 -0.74 35.01 49.65
CA ARG A 21 0.47 35.62 49.08
C ARG A 21 1.46 35.94 50.21
N ARG A 22 2.77 35.77 49.97
CA ARG A 22 3.91 36.57 50.49
C ARG A 22 5.18 35.97 49.85
N SER A 23 5.78 36.58 48.82
CA SER A 23 6.69 37.74 48.81
C SER A 23 8.11 37.46 49.33
N ILE A 24 9.06 37.46 48.36
CA ILE A 24 10.38 38.09 48.37
C ILE A 24 11.44 37.61 49.39
N ALA A 25 12.52 37.02 48.89
CA ALA A 25 13.93 37.40 49.15
C ALA A 25 14.87 36.44 48.36
N THR A 26 15.46 36.85 47.23
CA THR A 26 16.83 37.35 47.07
C THR A 26 17.98 36.50 47.67
N ARG A 27 18.88 36.12 46.74
CA ARG A 27 20.36 36.27 46.79
C ARG A 27 21.20 34.98 46.93
N ALA A 28 21.80 34.65 45.79
CA ALA A 28 23.21 34.36 45.52
C ALA A 28 24.00 33.32 46.36
N GLY A 29 24.72 32.44 45.64
CA GLY A 29 26.15 32.24 45.91
C GLY A 29 26.66 30.81 45.94
N ARG A 30 27.43 30.47 44.89
CA ARG A 30 28.68 29.65 44.85
C ARG A 30 28.63 28.21 45.40
N ALA A 31 28.76 27.20 44.55
CA ALA A 31 30.01 26.64 43.98
C ALA A 31 30.82 25.76 44.95
N ARG A 32 31.01 24.48 44.55
CA ARG A 32 32.17 23.57 44.76
C ARG A 32 31.74 22.17 44.30
N THR A 33 32.07 21.73 43.09
CA THR A 33 33.24 20.86 42.78
C THR A 33 33.60 19.86 43.88
N ALA A 34 33.34 18.57 43.63
CA ALA A 34 34.15 17.48 44.16
C ALA A 34 34.08 16.28 43.20
N SER A 35 35.22 16.01 42.57
CA SER A 35 35.56 14.86 41.76
C SER A 35 36.06 13.71 42.66
N ARG A 36 35.73 12.46 42.27
CA ARG A 36 36.44 11.18 42.53
C ARG A 36 35.57 10.08 41.88
N SER A 37 35.93 9.44 40.77
CA SER A 37 37.04 8.52 40.51
C SER A 37 37.26 7.48 41.63
N THR A 38 36.84 6.24 41.42
CA THR A 38 37.70 5.14 40.94
C THR A 38 37.04 3.76 41.06
N ARG A 39 37.37 2.90 40.08
CA ARG A 39 37.62 1.44 40.13
C ARG A 39 36.45 0.51 40.53
N GLY A 40 35.96 -0.29 39.58
CA GLY A 40 36.37 -1.71 39.39
C GLY A 40 35.09 -2.55 39.50
N SER A 41 34.85 -3.70 38.88
CA SER A 41 35.67 -4.77 38.31
C SER A 41 34.80 -5.53 37.28
N ALA A 42 35.46 -6.23 36.36
CA ALA A 42 34.88 -7.00 35.28
C ALA A 42 34.58 -8.46 35.69
N ARG A 43 33.64 -9.09 34.95
CA ARG A 43 33.49 -10.55 34.67
C ARG A 43 33.14 -11.41 35.92
N THR A 44 32.27 -12.43 35.86
CA THR A 44 32.33 -13.59 34.96
C THR A 44 31.02 -14.39 35.03
N CYS A 45 30.76 -15.12 33.96
CA CYS A 45 29.67 -16.06 33.71
C CYS A 45 29.66 -17.30 34.64
N ALA A 46 28.48 -17.88 34.91
CA ALA A 46 28.23 -19.31 35.10
C ALA A 46 26.70 -19.54 35.17
N SER A 47 26.03 -20.03 34.12
CA SER A 47 25.73 -21.44 33.85
C SER A 47 25.09 -22.21 35.02
N ALA A 48 23.79 -22.44 34.95
CA ALA A 48 23.10 -23.50 35.69
C ALA A 48 22.13 -24.23 34.75
N VAL A 49 22.63 -25.30 34.16
CA VAL A 49 21.89 -26.36 33.48
C VAL A 49 21.43 -27.34 34.56
N ARG A 50 20.14 -27.64 34.66
CA ARG A 50 19.67 -28.90 35.25
C ARG A 50 18.54 -29.48 34.42
N SER A 51 18.94 -30.45 33.60
CA SER A 51 18.14 -31.56 33.09
C SER A 51 17.67 -32.46 34.24
N CYS A 52 16.42 -32.94 34.17
CA CYS A 52 16.01 -34.30 34.51
C CYS A 52 14.54 -34.49 34.05
N GLY A 53 14.32 -35.34 33.03
CA GLY A 53 13.06 -36.09 32.90
C GLY A 53 13.11 -37.34 33.82
N PRO A 54 12.39 -38.44 33.54
CA PRO A 54 11.28 -38.70 32.60
C PRO A 54 10.07 -39.41 33.26
N SER A 55 8.89 -39.51 32.61
CA SER A 55 8.05 -40.73 32.57
C SER A 55 6.60 -40.52 32.07
N ARG A 56 6.28 -41.29 31.01
CA ARG A 56 5.02 -41.96 30.62
C ARG A 56 3.74 -41.76 31.45
N ALA A 57 2.61 -41.45 30.76
CA ALA A 57 1.25 -42.06 30.86
C ALA A 57 0.29 -41.24 29.96
N ARG A 58 -0.23 -41.76 28.83
CA ARG A 58 -1.52 -42.44 28.60
C ARG A 58 -2.81 -41.76 29.15
N CYS A 59 -3.77 -41.63 28.22
CA CYS A 59 -5.25 -41.51 28.38
C CYS A 59 -5.80 -40.16 28.91
N ALA A 60 -6.98 -39.63 28.54
CA ALA A 60 -8.00 -39.93 27.53
C ALA A 60 -8.99 -38.73 27.44
N SER A 61 -9.71 -38.64 26.31
CA SER A 61 -11.10 -38.16 26.11
C SER A 61 -11.55 -36.72 26.49
N ALA A 62 -11.99 -35.95 25.49
CA ALA A 62 -13.40 -35.51 25.32
C ALA A 62 -13.58 -34.65 24.02
N ALA A 63 -14.70 -34.88 23.32
CA ALA A 63 -15.11 -34.33 22.01
C ALA A 63 -15.72 -32.90 22.11
N PRO A 64 -16.20 -32.21 21.03
CA PRO A 64 -17.27 -32.67 20.12
C PRO A 64 -17.15 -32.32 18.61
N SER A 65 -17.91 -33.07 17.80
CA SER A 65 -18.20 -32.87 16.36
C SER A 65 -19.23 -31.74 16.13
N PRO A 66 -19.37 -31.19 14.90
CA PRO A 66 -20.27 -31.82 13.92
C PRO A 66 -19.82 -31.78 12.44
N SER A 67 -20.25 -32.84 11.75
CA SER A 67 -20.58 -32.96 10.31
C SER A 67 -21.13 -31.67 9.66
N GLY A 68 -20.96 -31.36 8.38
CA GLY A 68 -20.45 -32.09 7.23
C GLY A 68 -20.63 -31.20 5.98
N ARG A 69 -19.88 -31.48 4.91
CA ARG A 69 -20.09 -31.00 3.53
C ARG A 69 -20.44 -32.23 2.69
N PRO A 70 -21.30 -32.15 1.65
CA PRO A 70 -20.88 -31.60 0.35
C PRO A 70 -21.99 -30.86 -0.46
N GLY A 71 -21.60 -30.09 -1.48
CA GLY A 71 -22.52 -29.59 -2.54
C GLY A 71 -22.73 -30.65 -3.64
N PRO A 72 -23.06 -30.29 -4.90
CA PRO A 72 -23.75 -29.11 -5.44
C PRO A 72 -24.95 -29.50 -6.35
N ARG A 73 -25.85 -28.56 -6.70
CA ARG A 73 -26.71 -28.68 -7.92
C ARG A 73 -27.49 -27.39 -8.17
N TRP A 74 -27.18 -26.70 -9.27
CA TRP A 74 -28.02 -25.65 -9.83
C TRP A 74 -29.04 -26.28 -10.78
N PRO A 75 -30.36 -26.11 -10.59
CA PRO A 75 -31.32 -26.39 -11.64
C PRO A 75 -31.82 -25.10 -12.28
N PHE A 76 -31.75 -25.10 -13.61
CA PHE A 76 -32.88 -24.86 -14.51
C PHE A 76 -34.01 -23.91 -14.04
N ARG A 77 -34.08 -22.77 -14.76
CA ARG A 77 -35.19 -22.40 -15.65
C ARG A 77 -36.61 -22.37 -15.04
N ARG A 78 -37.15 -21.15 -14.89
CA ARG A 78 -38.59 -20.88 -15.07
C ARG A 78 -38.77 -19.65 -15.95
N ALA A 79 -39.36 -19.88 -17.11
CA ALA A 79 -39.87 -18.86 -18.00
C ALA A 79 -41.33 -18.60 -17.65
N ALA A 80 -41.70 -17.32 -17.50
CA ALA A 80 -43.07 -16.87 -17.42
C ALA A 80 -43.56 -16.49 -18.83
N SER A 81 -44.78 -16.92 -19.13
CA SER A 81 -45.56 -16.62 -20.32
C SER A 81 -46.25 -15.25 -20.19
N THR A 82 -46.22 -14.43 -21.26
CA THR A 82 -47.36 -13.59 -21.67
C THR A 82 -47.23 -13.11 -23.13
N SER A 83 -48.19 -13.57 -23.92
CA SER A 83 -48.86 -12.99 -25.10
C SER A 83 -48.33 -11.78 -25.88
N SER A 84 -48.25 -12.00 -27.20
CA SER A 84 -48.76 -11.18 -28.32
C SER A 84 -48.18 -9.78 -28.62
N ARG A 85 -47.53 -9.64 -29.78
CA ARG A 85 -48.09 -8.97 -30.98
C ARG A 85 -47.06 -8.89 -32.13
N ARG A 86 -47.48 -9.43 -33.29
CA ARG A 86 -47.53 -8.79 -34.62
C ARG A 86 -46.23 -8.19 -35.20
N GLY A 87 -45.79 -8.69 -36.37
CA GLY A 87 -44.97 -7.90 -37.28
C GLY A 87 -44.11 -8.66 -38.30
N SER A 88 -44.68 -8.93 -39.46
CA SER A 88 -44.06 -9.47 -40.68
C SER A 88 -42.85 -8.68 -41.23
N ARG A 89 -41.86 -9.36 -41.85
CA ARG A 89 -41.57 -9.32 -43.31
C ARG A 89 -40.17 -9.85 -43.68
N ARG A 90 -40.19 -10.78 -44.65
CA ARG A 90 -39.30 -10.95 -45.83
C ARG A 90 -37.86 -11.47 -45.67
N SER A 91 -37.70 -12.73 -46.09
CA SER A 91 -36.59 -13.30 -46.89
C SER A 91 -36.45 -12.56 -48.26
N PRO A 92 -35.43 -12.79 -49.14
CA PRO A 92 -34.62 -14.02 -49.29
C PRO A 92 -33.15 -13.87 -49.76
N SER A 93 -32.48 -15.03 -49.89
CA SER A 93 -31.42 -15.40 -50.86
C SER A 93 -30.18 -14.49 -50.95
N THR A 94 -28.95 -15.02 -50.88
CA THR A 94 -28.37 -15.75 -52.03
C THR A 94 -27.18 -16.58 -51.58
N ALA A 95 -27.23 -17.87 -51.92
CA ALA A 95 -26.09 -18.77 -51.90
C ALA A 95 -25.20 -18.50 -53.11
N LYS A 96 -23.87 -18.43 -52.92
CA LYS A 96 -22.92 -18.56 -54.01
C LYS A 96 -21.80 -19.51 -53.60
N LYS A 97 -21.87 -20.74 -54.11
CA LYS A 97 -20.72 -21.65 -54.23
C LYS A 97 -19.78 -21.07 -55.29
N ILE A 98 -18.48 -21.12 -55.04
CA ILE A 98 -17.49 -21.23 -56.11
C ILE A 98 -16.46 -22.27 -55.66
N SER A 99 -16.40 -23.33 -56.46
CA SER A 99 -15.44 -24.45 -56.47
C SER A 99 -14.01 -23.97 -56.73
N GLY A 100 -13.05 -24.73 -56.21
CA GLY A 100 -11.63 -24.36 -56.21
C GLY A 100 -10.90 -24.47 -57.55
N SER A 101 -9.62 -24.12 -57.49
CA SER A 101 -8.57 -24.75 -58.28
C SER A 101 -7.23 -24.61 -57.54
N THR A 102 -6.45 -25.67 -57.69
CA THR A 102 -5.16 -25.95 -57.10
C THR A 102 -4.08 -25.50 -58.07
N SER A 103 -3.12 -24.70 -57.64
CA SER A 103 -1.76 -24.73 -58.18
C SER A 103 -0.78 -24.06 -57.22
N SER A 104 0.15 -24.87 -56.73
CA SER A 104 1.28 -24.52 -55.89
C SER A 104 2.28 -23.64 -56.65
N PRO A 105 2.89 -22.63 -56.03
CA PRO A 105 4.22 -22.20 -56.44
C PRO A 105 5.24 -23.02 -55.66
N THR A 106 5.81 -24.01 -56.33
CA THR A 106 7.15 -24.52 -56.00
C THR A 106 8.18 -23.41 -56.20
N SER A 107 9.28 -23.50 -55.46
CA SER A 107 10.48 -22.65 -55.49
C SER A 107 10.29 -21.19 -55.09
N GLY A 108 10.54 -20.96 -53.80
CA GLY A 108 10.64 -19.63 -53.22
C GLY A 108 10.71 -19.79 -51.71
N TRP A 109 11.81 -20.36 -51.20
CA TRP A 109 12.21 -19.99 -49.86
C TRP A 109 12.50 -18.50 -49.93
N CYS A 110 11.47 -17.72 -49.66
CA CYS A 110 11.60 -16.33 -49.33
C CYS A 110 12.59 -16.30 -48.18
N THR A 111 13.82 -15.90 -48.48
CA THR A 111 14.64 -15.11 -47.59
C THR A 111 13.86 -13.83 -47.30
N ALA A 112 12.76 -13.96 -46.56
CA ALA A 112 12.35 -12.95 -45.63
C ALA A 112 13.47 -12.95 -44.60
N SER A 113 14.56 -12.24 -44.95
CA SER A 113 15.44 -11.63 -43.99
C SER A 113 14.50 -11.12 -42.91
N SER A 114 14.54 -11.83 -41.79
CA SER A 114 13.75 -11.49 -40.65
C SER A 114 14.22 -10.10 -40.32
N SER A 115 13.45 -9.11 -40.74
CA SER A 115 13.52 -7.76 -40.22
C SER A 115 13.29 -7.95 -38.74
N PHE A 116 14.38 -8.20 -38.01
CA PHE A 116 14.45 -8.08 -36.57
C PHE A 116 14.08 -6.63 -36.34
N GLY A 117 12.77 -6.43 -36.18
CA GLY A 117 12.15 -5.12 -36.18
C GLY A 117 12.93 -4.29 -35.19
N ALA A 118 13.55 -3.23 -35.71
CA ALA A 118 14.29 -2.29 -34.90
C ALA A 118 13.43 -1.97 -33.68
N ILE A 119 13.89 -2.36 -32.49
CA ILE A 119 13.15 -2.20 -31.24
C ILE A 119 12.91 -0.70 -31.11
N VAL A 120 11.71 -0.25 -31.47
CA VAL A 120 11.32 1.15 -31.34
C VAL A 120 11.32 1.45 -29.85
N ARG A 121 12.39 2.11 -29.39
CA ARG A 121 12.43 2.67 -28.04
C ARG A 121 11.33 3.72 -28.00
N GLN A 122 10.20 3.38 -27.39
CA GLN A 122 9.14 4.35 -27.13
C GLN A 122 9.75 5.46 -26.26
N LYS A 123 10.02 6.60 -26.90
CA LYS A 123 10.43 7.83 -26.23
C LYS A 123 9.17 8.44 -25.63
N GLY A 124 9.17 8.65 -24.32
CA GLY A 124 8.02 9.20 -23.61
C GLY A 124 7.86 8.68 -22.18
N ILE A 125 6.95 9.34 -21.45
CA ILE A 125 6.59 8.99 -20.08
C ILE A 125 5.23 8.29 -20.10
N LYS A 126 5.19 7.01 -19.70
CA LYS A 126 3.95 6.25 -19.53
C LYS A 126 3.66 6.08 -18.05
N LEU A 127 2.57 6.68 -17.57
CA LEU A 127 2.12 6.51 -16.19
C LEU A 127 1.59 5.09 -15.98
N VAL A 128 2.01 4.43 -14.90
CA VAL A 128 1.56 3.07 -14.54
C VAL A 128 0.60 3.13 -13.36
N ALA A 129 1.04 3.75 -12.27
CA ALA A 129 0.25 3.87 -11.05
C ALA A 129 0.46 5.25 -10.41
N GLU A 130 -0.62 5.80 -9.85
CA GLU A 130 -0.60 7.05 -9.12
C GLU A 130 -1.17 6.85 -7.72
N ASN A 131 -0.44 7.28 -6.70
CA ASN A 131 -0.89 7.27 -5.33
C ASN A 131 -1.78 8.48 -5.06
N ARG A 132 -3.09 8.33 -5.34
CA ARG A 132 -4.07 9.38 -5.08
C ARG A 132 -4.13 9.74 -3.59
N ARG A 133 -3.99 8.75 -2.70
CA ARG A 133 -4.05 8.91 -1.25
C ARG A 133 -2.96 9.84 -0.71
N ALA A 134 -1.75 9.79 -1.27
CA ALA A 134 -0.63 10.66 -0.87
C ALA A 134 -1.00 12.16 -0.89
N ARG A 135 -1.75 12.61 -1.92
CA ARG A 135 -2.18 14.02 -2.05
C ARG A 135 -3.22 14.44 -1.02
N HIS A 136 -4.03 13.49 -0.55
CA HIS A 136 -5.08 13.74 0.43
C HIS A 136 -4.53 13.72 1.86
N ASP A 137 -3.66 12.77 2.16
CA ASP A 137 -3.18 12.54 3.52
C ASP A 137 -1.99 13.41 3.91
N TYR A 138 -1.20 13.87 2.94
CA TYR A 138 0.05 14.60 3.21
C TYR A 138 0.17 15.90 2.43
N HIS A 139 0.86 16.88 3.03
CA HIS A 139 1.46 18.00 2.33
C HIS A 139 2.77 17.54 1.69
N LEU A 140 2.81 17.55 0.36
CA LEU A 140 3.98 17.20 -0.43
C LEU A 140 4.88 18.43 -0.54
N LEU A 141 6.13 18.29 -0.11
CA LEU A 141 7.15 19.34 -0.17
C LEU A 141 8.02 19.13 -1.41
N ASP A 142 9.19 18.53 -1.20
CA ASP A 142 10.16 18.24 -2.26
C ASP A 142 9.86 16.88 -2.91
N ARG A 143 10.19 16.76 -4.20
CA ARG A 143 10.00 15.54 -4.99
C ARG A 143 11.33 15.08 -5.58
N TYR A 144 11.54 13.77 -5.57
CA TYR A 144 12.76 13.11 -6.02
C TYR A 144 12.41 11.96 -6.98
N GLU A 145 13.21 11.80 -8.02
CA GLU A 145 13.07 10.71 -8.99
C GLU A 145 14.04 9.58 -8.61
N ALA A 146 13.52 8.39 -8.36
CA ALA A 146 14.33 7.21 -8.05
C ALA A 146 14.14 6.11 -9.10
N GLY A 147 15.22 5.39 -9.39
CA GLY A 147 15.14 4.11 -10.10
C GLY A 147 14.69 2.99 -9.15
N LEU A 148 14.11 1.93 -9.70
CA LEU A 148 13.72 0.73 -8.96
C LEU A 148 14.56 -0.47 -9.40
N VAL A 149 15.01 -1.28 -8.45
CA VAL A 149 15.55 -2.60 -8.74
C VAL A 149 14.38 -3.60 -8.80
N LEU A 150 14.07 -4.06 -10.01
CA LEU A 150 12.94 -4.96 -10.28
C LEU A 150 13.41 -6.25 -10.94
N VAL A 151 12.62 -7.31 -10.75
CA VAL A 151 12.80 -8.58 -11.48
C VAL A 151 11.98 -8.53 -12.79
N GLY A 152 12.40 -9.29 -13.81
CA GLY A 152 11.76 -9.29 -15.12
C GLY A 152 10.24 -9.53 -15.10
N THR A 153 9.76 -10.42 -14.23
CA THR A 153 8.33 -10.68 -14.03
C THR A 153 7.57 -9.46 -13.51
N GLU A 154 8.17 -8.66 -12.62
CA GLU A 154 7.54 -7.42 -12.13
C GLU A 154 7.42 -6.39 -13.24
N VAL A 155 8.45 -6.27 -14.07
CA VAL A 155 8.43 -5.34 -15.20
C VAL A 155 7.28 -5.68 -16.15
N LYS A 156 6.96 -6.97 -16.33
CA LYS A 156 5.80 -7.41 -17.13
C LYS A 156 4.48 -7.03 -16.46
N SER A 157 4.30 -7.32 -15.17
CA SER A 157 3.10 -6.89 -14.42
C SER A 157 2.89 -5.37 -14.44
N LEU A 158 3.96 -4.59 -14.31
CA LEU A 158 3.92 -3.13 -14.41
C LEU A 158 3.53 -2.64 -15.81
N ARG A 159 3.92 -3.35 -16.88
CA ARG A 159 3.50 -3.00 -18.25
C ARG A 159 2.00 -3.19 -18.46
N GLU A 160 1.41 -4.14 -17.75
CA GLU A 160 -0.04 -4.35 -17.68
C GLU A 160 -0.77 -3.36 -16.75
N GLY A 161 -0.05 -2.52 -16.02
CA GLY A 161 -0.65 -1.57 -15.08
C GLY A 161 -1.02 -2.16 -13.72
N ARG A 162 -0.59 -3.39 -13.41
CA ARG A 162 -0.95 -4.07 -12.15
C ARG A 162 -0.01 -3.67 -11.00
N ALA A 163 -0.23 -2.47 -10.44
CA ALA A 163 0.53 -2.00 -9.28
C ALA A 163 -0.32 -1.14 -8.35
N ASN A 164 -0.09 -1.28 -7.04
CA ASN A 164 -0.73 -0.49 -6.01
C ASN A 164 0.30 0.12 -5.05
N LEU A 165 0.26 1.45 -4.93
CA LEU A 165 1.16 2.25 -4.08
C LEU A 165 0.45 2.83 -2.85
N ALA A 166 -0.83 2.51 -2.62
CA ALA A 166 -1.66 3.19 -1.63
C ALA A 166 -1.14 3.08 -0.18
N ARG A 167 -0.47 1.98 0.16
CA ARG A 167 0.14 1.74 1.48
C ARG A 167 1.66 1.84 1.48
N ALA A 168 2.26 2.15 0.33
CA ALA A 168 3.69 2.12 0.17
C ALA A 168 4.34 3.35 0.80
N TYR A 169 5.53 3.17 1.37
CA TYR A 169 6.39 4.23 1.89
C TYR A 169 7.85 3.89 1.60
N ALA A 170 8.73 4.89 1.63
CA ALA A 170 10.15 4.65 1.50
C ALA A 170 10.85 4.76 2.86
N ASP A 171 11.72 3.81 3.14
CA ASP A 171 12.51 3.74 4.36
C ASP A 171 14.00 3.89 4.02
N VAL A 172 14.75 4.54 4.90
CA VAL A 172 16.19 4.78 4.70
C VAL A 172 16.95 3.98 5.75
N ARG A 173 17.59 2.90 5.32
CA ARG A 173 18.34 1.95 6.18
C ARG A 173 19.76 1.82 5.65
N ASP A 174 20.75 1.96 6.53
CA ASP A 174 22.17 1.73 6.23
C ASP A 174 22.71 2.50 5.01
N GLY A 175 22.22 3.72 4.77
CA GLY A 175 22.62 4.54 3.62
C GLY A 175 21.98 4.13 2.30
N GLU A 176 20.98 3.27 2.33
CA GLU A 176 20.20 2.83 1.18
C GLU A 176 18.73 3.19 1.37
N VAL A 177 18.00 3.34 0.26
CA VAL A 177 16.57 3.63 0.30
C VAL A 177 15.80 2.42 -0.21
N TRP A 178 14.81 2.01 0.55
CA TRP A 178 13.97 0.86 0.29
C TRP A 178 12.52 1.30 0.14
N LEU A 179 11.84 0.79 -0.88
CA LEU A 179 10.41 0.95 -1.06
C LEU A 179 9.70 -0.24 -0.41
N VAL A 180 8.93 0.05 0.64
CA VAL A 180 8.24 -0.93 1.47
C VAL A 180 6.74 -0.86 1.23
N GLY A 181 6.07 -2.01 1.17
CA GLY A 181 4.61 -2.09 1.05
C GLY A 181 4.05 -1.73 -0.33
N ALA A 182 4.90 -1.60 -1.35
CA ALA A 182 4.45 -1.53 -2.73
C ALA A 182 3.97 -2.91 -3.20
N HIS A 183 2.71 -3.00 -3.58
CA HIS A 183 2.13 -4.26 -4.06
C HIS A 183 2.18 -4.29 -5.58
N ILE A 184 2.94 -5.22 -6.15
CA ILE A 184 2.97 -5.49 -7.59
C ILE A 184 2.41 -6.89 -7.78
N SER A 185 1.33 -7.04 -8.53
CA SER A 185 0.72 -8.35 -8.73
C SER A 185 1.65 -9.27 -9.51
N THR A 186 1.59 -10.57 -9.22
CA THR A 186 2.33 -11.58 -9.99
C THR A 186 1.92 -11.54 -11.46
N TYR A 187 2.84 -12.00 -12.32
CA TYR A 187 2.57 -12.12 -13.74
C TYR A 187 1.92 -13.48 -14.01
N ASP A 188 0.73 -13.49 -14.61
CA ASP A 188 -0.07 -14.72 -14.77
C ASP A 188 0.69 -15.78 -15.58
N GLN A 189 1.49 -15.35 -16.55
CA GLN A 189 2.29 -16.23 -17.42
C GLN A 189 3.70 -16.52 -16.86
N GLY A 190 3.98 -16.14 -15.61
CA GLY A 190 5.29 -16.29 -14.95
C GLY A 190 5.53 -17.62 -14.21
N ASN A 191 4.50 -18.46 -14.05
CA ASN A 191 4.43 -19.73 -13.30
C ASN A 191 5.50 -19.93 -12.20
N ILE A 192 6.69 -20.42 -12.54
CA ILE A 192 7.75 -20.80 -11.57
C ILE A 192 8.62 -19.61 -11.15
N ALA A 193 8.81 -18.63 -12.04
CA ALA A 193 9.70 -17.49 -11.83
C ALA A 193 9.00 -16.29 -11.16
N ASN A 194 7.81 -16.51 -10.59
CA ASN A 194 7.05 -15.46 -9.94
C ASN A 194 7.72 -14.96 -8.66
N HIS A 195 7.54 -13.68 -8.39
CA HIS A 195 8.09 -12.98 -7.23
C HIS A 195 7.02 -12.84 -6.16
N ASP A 196 7.44 -12.59 -4.92
CA ASP A 196 6.53 -12.15 -3.86
C ASP A 196 6.02 -10.73 -4.16
N PRO A 197 4.69 -10.51 -4.27
CA PRO A 197 4.11 -9.21 -4.57
C PRO A 197 4.51 -8.07 -3.63
N ASP A 198 4.67 -8.37 -2.35
CA ASP A 198 4.83 -7.39 -1.28
C ASP A 198 6.28 -7.19 -0.83
N ARG A 199 7.23 -7.80 -1.55
CA ARG A 199 8.65 -7.69 -1.24
C ARG A 199 9.15 -6.25 -1.22
N ASP A 200 10.11 -5.99 -0.34
CA ASP A 200 10.81 -4.71 -0.28
C ASP A 200 11.74 -4.54 -1.49
N ARG A 201 11.74 -3.35 -2.08
CA ARG A 201 12.48 -3.06 -3.32
C ARG A 201 13.49 -1.94 -3.11
N LYS A 202 14.73 -2.18 -3.49
CA LYS A 202 15.78 -1.18 -3.41
C LYS A 202 15.56 -0.06 -4.42
N LEU A 203 15.77 1.17 -3.97
CA LEU A 203 15.69 2.38 -4.77
C LEU A 203 17.08 2.89 -5.13
N LEU A 204 17.23 3.35 -6.37
CA LEU A 204 18.47 3.88 -6.90
C LEU A 204 18.37 5.41 -6.95
N LEU A 205 19.11 6.07 -6.06
CA LEU A 205 19.22 7.52 -5.89
C LEU A 205 20.70 7.93 -5.81
N HIS A 206 21.00 9.21 -5.98
CA HIS A 206 22.36 9.69 -5.78
C HIS A 206 22.72 9.74 -4.28
N SER A 207 23.99 9.46 -3.95
CA SER A 207 24.48 9.44 -2.57
C SER A 207 24.20 10.74 -1.79
N ARG A 208 24.38 11.90 -2.44
CA ARG A 208 24.08 13.23 -1.86
C ARG A 208 22.60 13.40 -1.55
N GLU A 209 21.72 12.86 -2.39
CA GLU A 209 20.27 12.91 -2.18
C GLU A 209 19.90 12.02 -0.99
N ILE A 210 20.46 10.82 -0.89
CA ILE A 210 20.20 9.90 0.22
C ILE A 210 20.59 10.54 1.56
N ALA A 211 21.78 11.15 1.65
CA ALA A 211 22.23 11.83 2.86
C ALA A 211 21.29 12.99 3.24
N SER A 212 20.84 13.77 2.25
CA SER A 212 19.90 14.87 2.45
C SER A 212 18.53 14.39 2.93
N LEU A 213 18.02 13.31 2.34
CA LEU A 213 16.75 12.70 2.72
C LEU A 213 16.80 12.16 4.15
N TYR A 214 17.89 11.48 4.51
CA TYR A 214 18.09 10.93 5.84
C TYR A 214 18.07 12.01 6.94
N GLY A 215 18.77 13.13 6.72
CA GLY A 215 18.74 14.27 7.64
C GLY A 215 17.34 14.86 7.78
N LYS A 216 16.65 15.12 6.65
CA LYS A 216 15.29 15.69 6.65
C LYS A 216 14.25 14.79 7.32
N VAL A 217 14.33 13.47 7.13
CA VAL A 217 13.42 12.50 7.75
C VAL A 217 13.60 12.49 9.27
N ARG A 218 14.85 12.48 9.76
CA ARG A 218 15.16 12.43 11.20
C ARG A 218 14.87 13.74 11.93
N GLU A 219 15.32 14.87 11.40
CA GLU A 219 15.21 16.17 12.11
C GLU A 219 13.78 16.69 12.17
N ARG A 220 13.02 16.51 11.09
CA ARG A 220 11.70 17.14 10.92
C ARG A 220 10.53 16.18 11.09
N GLY A 221 10.79 14.90 11.34
CA GLY A 221 9.76 13.86 11.42
C GLY A 221 8.96 13.72 10.12
N LEU A 222 9.60 13.99 8.97
CA LEU A 222 8.97 13.88 7.66
C LEU A 222 8.98 12.43 7.19
N THR A 223 8.00 12.06 6.37
CA THR A 223 7.89 10.72 5.80
C THR A 223 8.15 10.76 4.29
N LEU A 224 8.79 9.72 3.76
CA LEU A 224 8.97 9.56 2.32
C LEU A 224 7.81 8.75 1.75
N VAL A 225 7.05 9.36 0.84
CA VAL A 225 5.85 8.75 0.26
C VAL A 225 5.98 8.67 -1.26
N PRO A 226 5.76 7.51 -1.89
CA PRO A 226 5.71 7.39 -3.34
C PRO A 226 4.44 8.06 -3.88
N THR A 227 4.60 8.95 -4.84
CA THR A 227 3.51 9.68 -5.49
C THR A 227 3.09 9.01 -6.78
N ARG A 228 4.05 8.65 -7.65
CA ARG A 228 3.79 8.07 -8.97
C ARG A 228 4.83 7.02 -9.32
N LEU A 229 4.40 6.00 -10.07
CA LEU A 229 5.27 5.04 -10.73
C LEU A 229 4.99 5.11 -12.23
N TYR A 230 6.06 5.29 -13.02
CA TYR A 230 5.96 5.51 -14.45
C TYR A 230 7.15 4.88 -15.19
N PHE A 231 6.97 4.63 -16.49
CA PHE A 231 8.05 4.26 -17.38
C PHE A 231 8.58 5.51 -18.09
N LYS A 232 9.90 5.68 -18.10
CA LYS A 232 10.61 6.69 -18.88
C LYS A 232 11.66 5.99 -19.72
N ASP A 233 11.53 6.11 -21.05
CA ASP A 233 12.43 5.50 -22.03
C ASP A 233 12.61 3.98 -21.80
N GLY A 234 11.51 3.31 -21.42
CA GLY A 234 11.48 1.87 -21.15
C GLY A 234 11.95 1.42 -19.76
N ARG A 235 12.46 2.32 -18.91
CA ARG A 235 12.87 2.03 -17.53
C ARG A 235 11.79 2.46 -16.53
N ALA A 236 11.54 1.63 -15.52
CA ALA A 236 10.61 1.95 -14.45
C ALA A 236 11.24 2.95 -13.47
N LYS A 237 10.51 4.00 -13.14
CA LYS A 237 10.90 5.04 -12.19
C LYS A 237 9.79 5.29 -11.19
N VAL A 238 10.17 5.71 -9.98
CA VAL A 238 9.23 6.13 -8.94
C VAL A 238 9.55 7.57 -8.54
N GLU A 239 8.49 8.38 -8.42
CA GLU A 239 8.55 9.72 -7.86
C GLU A 239 8.26 9.63 -6.35
N LEU A 240 9.25 9.95 -5.53
CA LEU A 240 9.15 10.04 -4.08
C LEU A 240 8.91 11.50 -3.69
N ALA A 241 8.15 11.72 -2.63
CA ALA A 241 7.97 13.04 -2.05
C ALA A 241 8.28 13.03 -0.56
N LEU A 242 8.94 14.08 -0.09
CA LEU A 242 8.98 14.40 1.33
C LEU A 242 7.62 14.94 1.74
N ALA A 243 7.04 14.31 2.75
CA ALA A 243 5.65 14.51 3.08
C ALA A 243 5.49 14.81 4.57
N ARG A 244 4.66 15.80 4.88
CA ARG A 244 4.17 16.08 6.24
C ARG A 244 2.71 15.68 6.33
N GLY A 245 2.31 14.96 7.37
CA GLY A 245 0.91 14.59 7.57
C GLY A 245 0.00 15.83 7.66
N LYS A 246 -1.13 15.83 6.95
CA LYS A 246 -2.14 16.89 7.07
C LYS A 246 -2.95 16.72 8.36
N GLU A 247 -3.31 17.84 8.98
CA GLU A 247 -4.24 17.84 10.10
C GLU A 247 -5.68 17.53 9.62
N ARG A 248 -6.54 17.00 10.50
CA ARG A 248 -7.95 16.70 10.17
C ARG A 248 -8.70 17.95 9.68
N ARG A 249 -8.39 19.13 10.24
CA ARG A 249 -8.98 20.41 9.83
C ARG A 249 -8.64 20.73 8.38
N ASP A 250 -7.37 20.60 8.02
CA ASP A 250 -6.89 20.86 6.65
C ASP A 250 -7.47 19.86 5.65
N LYS A 251 -7.58 18.58 6.02
CA LYS A 251 -8.23 17.56 5.18
C LYS A 251 -9.68 17.94 4.88
N ARG A 252 -10.46 18.39 5.89
CA ARG A 252 -11.84 18.84 5.69
C ARG A 252 -11.92 20.06 4.76
N ARG A 253 -11.01 21.04 4.94
CA ARG A 253 -10.94 22.24 4.09
C ARG A 253 -10.63 21.87 2.65
N ASP A 254 -9.68 20.98 2.41
CA ASP A 254 -9.31 20.51 1.06
C ASP A 254 -10.44 19.72 0.38
N ILE A 255 -11.21 18.95 1.14
CA ILE A 255 -12.39 18.23 0.63
C ILE A 255 -13.48 19.23 0.24
N ALA A 256 -13.84 20.15 1.13
CA ALA A 256 -14.85 21.18 0.88
C ALA A 256 -14.49 22.04 -0.32
N ARG A 257 -13.21 22.46 -0.45
CA ARG A 257 -12.73 23.20 -1.62
C ARG A 257 -12.92 22.41 -2.91
N ARG A 258 -12.47 21.15 -2.94
CA ARG A 258 -12.58 20.29 -4.13
C ARG A 258 -14.05 20.02 -4.51
N GLU A 259 -14.95 19.92 -3.54
CA GLU A 259 -16.39 19.76 -3.80
C GLU A 259 -17.00 21.03 -4.39
N ALA A 260 -16.68 22.19 -3.85
CA ALA A 260 -17.10 23.48 -4.41
C ALA A 260 -16.60 23.67 -5.84
N ASP A 261 -15.32 23.38 -6.10
CA ASP A 261 -14.72 23.47 -7.44
C ASP A 261 -15.47 22.58 -8.45
N ARG A 262 -15.76 21.32 -8.07
CA ARG A 262 -16.52 20.38 -8.91
C ARG A 262 -17.95 20.84 -9.14
N GLN A 263 -18.60 21.48 -8.16
CA GLN A 263 -19.96 22.00 -8.32
C GLN A 263 -19.99 23.16 -9.31
N ILE A 264 -19.01 24.07 -9.23
CA ILE A 264 -18.83 25.18 -10.17
C ILE A 264 -18.58 24.64 -11.58
N GLU A 265 -17.65 23.69 -11.75
CA GLU A 265 -17.35 23.06 -13.04
C GLU A 265 -18.59 22.40 -13.68
N ARG A 266 -19.41 21.72 -12.88
CA ARG A 266 -20.66 21.11 -13.35
C ARG A 266 -21.67 22.14 -13.81
N ALA A 267 -21.87 23.23 -13.06
CA ALA A 267 -22.80 24.31 -13.40
C ALA A 267 -22.38 25.06 -14.67
N LEU A 268 -21.07 25.28 -14.85
CA LEU A 268 -20.52 25.87 -16.07
C LEU A 268 -20.71 24.95 -17.29
N LYS A 269 -20.50 23.64 -17.11
CA LYS A 269 -20.69 22.65 -18.18
C LYS A 269 -22.15 22.48 -18.57
N SER A 270 -23.10 22.55 -17.63
CA SER A 270 -24.54 22.43 -17.95
C SER A 270 -25.12 23.65 -18.67
N ARG A 271 -24.43 24.81 -18.63
CA ARG A 271 -24.87 26.05 -19.28
C ARG A 271 -24.35 26.19 -20.73
N ARG A 272 -23.49 25.27 -21.18
CA ARG A 272 -22.89 25.24 -22.52
C ARG A 272 -23.47 24.09 -23.33
#